data_AF-A0A9J6FEE8-F1
#
_entry.id   AF-A0A9J6FEE8-F1
#
_cell.length_a   1.000
_cell.length_b   1.000
_cell.length_c   1.000
_cell.angle_alpha   90.00
_cell.angle_beta   90.00
_cell.angle_gamma   90.00
#
_symmetry.space_group_name_H-M   'P 1'
#
loop_
_entity.id
_entity.type
_entity.pdbx_description
1 polymer ?
#
loop_
_entity_poly.entity_id
_entity_poly.type
_entity_poly.pdbx_seq_one_letter_code
_entity_poly.pdbx_strand_id
1 'polypeptide(L)'
;MDGTVVVAESFAFSSDNRTPMIIGREYKTKRPLYDFPTSSAFFEIRRVSGLSSSLGAWKIQDIKTKCFSFPSGQPGEFATFPLIHTTVM
;
A
#
# COMPACT_ATOMS: atom_id res chain seq x y z
N MET A 1 7.30 -4.54 -10.17
CA MET A 1 6.10 -4.01 -9.52
C MET A 1 6.43 -2.65 -8.91
N ASP A 2 5.74 -1.62 -9.40
CA ASP A 2 6.18 -0.23 -9.41
C ASP A 2 5.95 0.52 -8.10
N GLY A 3 6.02 -0.15 -6.95
CA GLY A 3 5.69 0.45 -5.65
C GLY A 3 4.23 0.89 -5.56
N THR A 4 3.33 0.10 -6.15
CA THR A 4 1.87 0.26 -6.03
C THR A 4 1.45 0.10 -4.56
N VAL A 5 0.55 0.96 -4.11
CA VAL A 5 -0.05 0.87 -2.78
C VAL A 5 -1.48 0.37 -2.94
N VAL A 6 -1.80 -0.74 -2.26
CA VAL A 6 -3.08 -1.43 -2.38
C VAL A 6 -3.78 -1.48 -1.03
N VAL A 7 -5.08 -1.18 -1.03
CA VAL A 7 -5.97 -1.50 0.10
C VAL A 7 -6.43 -2.93 -0.08
N ALA A 8 -5.99 -3.81 0.83
CA ALA A 8 -6.44 -5.19 0.87
C ALA A 8 -7.90 -5.26 1.37
N GLU A 9 -8.79 -5.83 0.58
CA GLU A 9 -10.20 -6.02 0.93
C GLU A 9 -10.50 -7.49 1.26
N SER A 10 -9.78 -8.42 0.63
CA SER A 10 -9.93 -9.86 0.85
C SER A 10 -8.65 -10.62 0.54
N PHE A 11 -8.60 -11.87 0.98
CA PHE A 11 -7.52 -12.82 0.72
C PHE A 11 -8.11 -14.04 0.02
N ALA A 12 -7.45 -14.50 -1.02
CA ALA A 12 -7.90 -15.62 -1.83
C ALA A 12 -6.73 -16.52 -2.22
N PHE A 13 -7.04 -17.65 -2.84
CA PHE A 13 -6.06 -18.53 -3.44
C PHE A 13 -6.31 -18.62 -4.95
N SER A 14 -5.24 -18.60 -5.74
CA SER A 14 -5.33 -18.84 -7.18
C SER A 14 -5.83 -20.27 -7.45
N SER A 15 -6.64 -20.44 -8.49
CA SER A 15 -7.20 -21.75 -8.86
C SER A 15 -6.12 -22.71 -9.36
N ASP A 16 -5.05 -22.18 -9.94
CA ASP A 16 -4.06 -22.92 -10.72
C ASP A 16 -2.90 -23.48 -9.90
N ASN A 17 -2.67 -23.04 -8.66
CA ASN A 17 -1.63 -23.58 -7.78
C ASN A 17 -1.86 -23.30 -6.29
N ARG A 18 -3.07 -22.85 -5.91
CA ARG A 18 -3.36 -22.34 -4.57
C ARG A 18 -2.35 -21.27 -4.13
N THR A 19 -1.92 -20.41 -5.05
CA THR A 19 -1.03 -19.30 -4.70
C THR A 19 -1.82 -18.30 -3.88
N PRO A 20 -1.35 -17.87 -2.70
CA PRO A 20 -2.08 -16.89 -1.90
C PRO A 20 -2.02 -15.51 -2.57
N MET A 21 -3.20 -14.88 -2.67
CA MET A 21 -3.44 -13.62 -3.36
C MET A 21 -4.10 -12.62 -2.42
N ILE A 22 -3.74 -11.34 -2.58
CA ILE A 22 -4.54 -10.20 -2.08
C ILE A 22 -5.50 -9.79 -3.18
N ILE A 23 -6.76 -9.61 -2.80
CA ILE A 23 -7.78 -8.96 -3.61
C ILE A 23 -8.04 -7.58 -3.01
N GLY A 24 -8.01 -6.55 -3.84
CA GLY A 24 -8.11 -5.18 -3.35
C GLY A 24 -8.10 -4.12 -4.42
N ARG A 25 -7.92 -2.87 -4.01
CA ARG A 25 -7.90 -1.70 -4.89
C ARG A 25 -6.60 -0.94 -4.73
N GLU A 26 -6.08 -0.42 -5.83
CA GLU A 26 -4.85 0.35 -5.82
C GLU A 26 -5.13 1.86 -5.73
N TYR A 27 -4.24 2.59 -5.07
CA TYR A 27 -4.20 4.04 -5.19
C TYR A 27 -3.49 4.45 -6.47
N LYS A 28 -4.16 5.29 -7.28
CA LYS A 28 -3.61 5.79 -8.54
C LYS A 28 -2.54 6.87 -8.34
N THR A 29 -2.68 7.65 -7.28
CA THR A 29 -1.76 8.76 -6.97
C THR A 29 -0.96 8.42 -5.73
N LYS A 30 0.36 8.65 -5.80
CA LYS A 30 1.28 8.57 -4.67
C LYS A 30 2.28 9.71 -4.75
N ARG A 31 2.56 10.34 -3.61
CA ARG A 31 3.57 11.39 -3.47
C ARG A 31 4.18 11.34 -2.07
N PRO A 32 5.36 11.94 -1.84
CA PRO A 32 5.84 12.16 -0.47
C PRO A 32 4.76 12.88 0.36
N LEU A 33 4.66 12.51 1.64
CA LEU A 33 3.79 13.20 2.59
C LEU A 33 4.36 14.59 2.94
N TYR A 34 5.68 14.69 3.02
CA TYR A 34 6.46 15.91 3.21
C TYR A 34 7.83 15.80 2.51
N ASP A 35 8.45 16.94 2.20
CA ASP A 35 9.77 17.01 1.54
C ASP A 35 10.87 17.69 2.36
N PHE A 36 10.52 18.31 3.50
CA PHE A 36 11.47 18.95 4.41
C PHE A 36 11.39 18.32 5.80
N PRO A 37 12.52 18.07 6.50
CA PRO A 37 13.92 18.33 6.10
C PRO A 37 14.49 17.34 5.08
N THR A 38 13.77 16.24 4.80
CA THR A 38 14.08 15.27 3.75
C THR A 38 12.78 14.69 3.22
N SER A 39 12.80 14.10 2.03
CA SER A 39 11.58 13.51 1.45
C SER A 39 11.14 12.28 2.23
N SER A 40 9.89 12.31 2.69
CA SER A 40 9.30 11.20 3.43
C SER A 40 9.23 9.91 2.62
N ALA A 41 9.29 10.02 1.27
CA ALA A 41 9.33 8.88 0.38
C ALA A 41 10.57 8.00 0.58
N PHE A 42 11.68 8.56 1.09
CA PHE A 42 12.86 7.79 1.49
C PHE A 42 12.53 6.76 2.58
N PHE A 43 11.56 7.05 3.43
CA PHE A 43 11.08 6.17 4.50
C PHE A 43 9.83 5.39 4.10
N GLU A 44 9.48 5.32 2.81
CA GLU A 44 8.23 4.75 2.31
C GLU A 44 6.96 5.37 2.93
N ILE A 45 7.08 6.56 3.53
CA ILE A 45 5.94 7.35 4.03
C ILE A 45 5.39 8.16 2.87
N ARG A 46 4.15 7.90 2.49
CA ARG A 46 3.54 8.50 1.31
C ARG A 46 2.15 9.05 1.61
N ARG A 47 1.76 10.06 0.85
CA ARG A 47 0.38 10.47 0.68
C ARG A 47 -0.17 9.80 -0.58
N VAL A 48 -1.33 9.16 -0.45
CA VAL A 48 -1.98 8.41 -1.51
C VAL A 48 -3.43 8.84 -1.70
N SER A 49 -3.91 8.79 -2.94
CA SER A 49 -5.29 9.16 -3.28
C SER A 49 -5.75 8.51 -4.58
N GLY A 50 -7.06 8.64 -4.87
CA GLY A 50 -7.65 8.10 -6.09
C GLY A 50 -7.69 6.58 -6.11
N LEU A 51 -8.37 5.97 -5.13
CA LEU A 51 -8.56 4.52 -5.07
C LEU A 51 -9.28 4.02 -6.34
N SER A 52 -8.80 2.92 -6.92
CA SER A 52 -9.36 2.36 -8.16
C SER A 52 -10.81 1.89 -7.99
N SER A 53 -11.64 2.11 -9.00
CA SER A 53 -13.00 1.55 -9.06
C SER A 53 -13.02 0.06 -9.43
N SER A 54 -11.95 -0.45 -10.05
CA SER A 54 -11.75 -1.86 -10.34
C SER A 54 -11.03 -2.57 -9.18
N LEU A 55 -11.43 -3.81 -8.94
CA LEU A 55 -10.66 -4.75 -8.11
C LEU A 55 -9.49 -5.30 -8.92
N GLY A 56 -8.35 -5.43 -8.25
CA GLY A 56 -7.17 -6.14 -8.74
C GLY A 56 -6.81 -7.31 -7.84
N ALA A 57 -5.83 -8.09 -8.29
CA ALA A 57 -5.28 -9.22 -7.55
C ALA A 57 -3.75 -9.21 -7.62
N TRP A 58 -3.09 -9.41 -6.47
CA TRP A 58 -1.62 -9.42 -6.37
C TRP A 58 -1.17 -10.62 -5.53
N LYS A 59 -0.07 -11.26 -5.92
CA LYS A 59 0.46 -12.39 -5.14
C LYS A 59 1.00 -11.87 -3.81
N ILE A 60 0.73 -12.59 -2.71
CA ILE A 60 1.22 -12.19 -1.38
C ILE A 60 2.75 -12.11 -1.35
N GLN A 61 3.44 -12.99 -2.08
CA GLN A 61 4.90 -13.01 -2.16
C GLN A 61 5.51 -11.75 -2.78
N ASP A 62 4.74 -10.97 -3.55
CA ASP A 62 5.21 -9.75 -4.20
C ASP A 62 5.09 -8.52 -3.28
N ILE A 63 4.51 -8.69 -2.08
CA ILE A 63 4.38 -7.62 -1.08
C ILE A 63 5.75 -7.29 -0.50
N LYS A 64 6.22 -6.07 -0.77
CA LYS A 64 7.48 -5.56 -0.22
C LYS A 64 7.32 -5.01 1.20
N THR A 65 6.18 -4.39 1.50
CA THR A 65 5.99 -3.63 2.74
C THR A 65 4.51 -3.65 3.12
N LYS A 66 4.22 -3.85 4.40
CA LYS A 66 2.89 -3.63 4.97
C LYS A 66 2.83 -2.21 5.52
N CYS A 67 1.69 -1.55 5.41
CA CYS A 67 1.53 -0.20 5.91
C CYS A 67 0.17 -0.04 6.60
N PHE A 68 0.09 0.90 7.55
CA PHE A 68 -1.18 1.41 8.02
C PHE A 68 -1.46 2.77 7.35
N SER A 69 -2.74 3.09 7.18
CA SER A 69 -3.18 4.33 6.55
C SER A 69 -4.09 5.13 7.48
N PHE A 70 -4.00 6.46 7.43
CA PHE A 70 -4.94 7.34 8.12
C PHE A 70 -5.35 8.53 7.24
N PRO A 71 -6.53 9.14 7.47
CA PRO A 71 -6.97 10.32 6.72
C PRO A 71 -5.98 11.48 6.86
N SER A 72 -5.53 12.06 5.75
CA SER A 72 -4.49 13.11 5.74
C SER A 72 -5.02 14.55 5.79
N GLY A 73 -6.29 14.72 6.18
CA GLY A 73 -6.96 16.02 6.31
C GLY A 73 -7.67 16.52 5.04
N GLN A 74 -7.36 15.95 3.87
CA GLN A 74 -8.13 16.19 2.64
C GLN A 74 -9.06 15.00 2.34
N PRO A 75 -10.31 15.24 1.90
CA PRO A 75 -11.24 14.17 1.55
C PRO A 75 -10.66 13.23 0.49
N GLY A 76 -10.63 11.94 0.78
CA GLY A 76 -10.11 10.92 -0.15
C GLY A 76 -8.58 10.84 -0.23
N GLU A 77 -7.84 11.60 0.58
CA GLU A 77 -6.39 11.47 0.71
C GLU A 77 -6.01 10.77 2.01
N PHE A 78 -5.11 9.80 1.91
CA PHE A 78 -4.59 9.05 3.06
C PHE A 78 -3.09 9.21 3.15
N ALA A 79 -2.57 9.25 4.37
CA ALA A 79 -1.16 9.09 4.62
C ALA A 79 -0.89 7.62 5.00
N THR A 80 0.11 7.01 4.37
CA THR A 80 0.52 5.62 4.60
C THR A 80 1.88 5.59 5.25
N PHE A 81 2.01 4.78 6.29
CA PHE A 81 3.24 4.60 7.04
C PHE A 81 3.59 3.11 7.02
N PRO A 82 4.84 2.74 6.70
CA PRO A 82 5.24 1.35 6.77
C PRO A 82 5.08 0.83 8.20
N LEU A 83 4.53 -0.36 8.34
CA LEU A 83 4.54 -1.12 9.57
C LEU A 83 5.96 -1.64 9.76
N ILE A 84 6.71 -1.01 10.65
CA ILE A 84 8.03 -1.48 11.04
C ILE A 84 7.82 -2.74 11.87
N HIS A 85 8.12 -3.89 11.27
CA HIS A 85 8.26 -5.11 12.04
C HIS A 85 9.56 -5.00 12.85
N THR A 86 9.46 -4.78 14.16
CA THR A 86 10.60 -5.07 15.04
C THR A 86 10.77 -6.57 15.04
N THR A 87 11.60 -7.09 14.14
CA THR A 87 12.30 -8.34 14.43
C THR A 87 13.14 -8.03 15.64
N VAL A 88 12.68 -8.44 16.82
CA VAL A 88 13.55 -8.54 17.99
C VAL A 88 14.70 -9.44 17.52
N MET A 89 15.87 -8.84 17.39
CA MET A 89 17.11 -9.52 16.99
C MET A 89 17.65 -10.30 18.18
#